data_AF-V7B676-F1
#
_entry.id   AF-V7B676-F1
#
_cell.length_a   1.000
_cell.length_b   1.000
_cell.length_c   1.000
_cell.angle_alpha   90.00
_cell.angle_beta   90.00
_cell.angle_gamma   90.00
#
_symmetry.space_group_name_H-M   'P 1'
#
loop_
_entity.id
_entity.type
_entity.pdbx_description
1 polymer ?
#
loop_
_entity_poly.entity_id
_entity_poly.type
_entity_poly.pdbx_seq_one_letter_code
_entity_poly.pdbx_strand_id
1 'polypeptide(L)'
;MSIKNFNNSFNNSHQRLGVALYGIMWLQVLVGIFRPQRGSKRRSLWFFAHWIMGTAVSLLGVLNVFIGLQAYKEKTSKSITTWNILFSVQICLIVIFYLLQEKWVYIQNQGAV
;
A
#
# COMPACT_ATOMS: atom_id res chain seq x y z
N MET A 1 19.43 20.16 2.73
CA MET A 1 20.13 18.86 2.59
C MET A 1 20.65 18.75 1.17
N SER A 2 21.96 18.57 0.97
CA SER A 2 22.61 18.64 -0.36
C SER A 2 22.60 17.28 -1.07
N ILE A 3 22.30 17.28 -2.38
CA ILE A 3 22.31 16.11 -3.28
C ILE A 3 23.67 15.38 -3.25
N LYS A 4 24.76 16.06 -2.86
CA LYS A 4 26.12 15.49 -2.76
C LYS A 4 26.30 14.44 -1.65
N ASN A 5 25.41 14.39 -0.66
CA ASN A 5 25.48 13.43 0.45
C ASN A 5 24.41 12.33 0.35
N PHE A 6 24.00 11.95 -0.86
CA PHE A 6 23.23 10.73 -1.07
C PHE A 6 24.15 9.51 -0.87
N ASN A 7 24.42 9.15 0.38
CA ASN A 7 24.97 7.83 0.67
C ASN A 7 23.86 6.83 0.35
N ASN A 8 23.91 6.24 -0.84
CA ASN A 8 22.89 5.32 -1.37
C ASN A 8 22.99 3.93 -0.71
N SER A 9 23.27 3.91 0.58
CA SER A 9 23.45 2.70 1.37
C SER A 9 22.06 2.21 1.79
N PHE A 10 21.44 1.35 0.98
CA PHE A 10 20.22 0.61 1.33
C PHE A 10 20.54 -0.47 2.37
N ASN A 11 21.10 -0.07 3.51
CA ASN A 11 21.72 -0.97 4.47
C ASN A 11 20.72 -1.55 5.48
N ASN A 12 19.46 -1.14 5.43
CA ASN A 12 18.40 -1.75 6.22
C ASN A 12 17.23 -2.25 5.36
N SER A 13 16.46 -3.18 5.93
CA SER A 13 15.31 -3.83 5.28
C SER A 13 14.24 -2.83 4.84
N HIS A 14 13.95 -1.80 5.65
CA HIS A 14 12.97 -0.76 5.32
C HIS A 14 13.33 0.00 4.04
N GLN A 15 14.60 0.39 3.89
CA GLN A 15 15.06 1.13 2.72
C GLN A 15 15.01 0.27 1.45
N ARG A 16 15.46 -0.99 1.52
CA ARG A 16 15.44 -1.94 0.39
C ARG A 16 14.01 -2.24 -0.05
N LEU A 17 13.14 -2.56 0.90
CA LEU A 17 11.73 -2.83 0.64
C LEU A 17 11.02 -1.57 0.13
N GLY A 18 11.29 -0.40 0.71
CA GLY A 18 10.72 0.88 0.31
C GLY A 18 11.00 1.24 -1.14
N VAL A 19 12.23 1.07 -1.63
CA VAL A 19 12.57 1.33 -3.04
C VAL A 19 11.91 0.33 -3.98
N ALA A 20 11.90 -0.95 -3.61
CA ALA A 20 11.18 -1.96 -4.40
C ALA A 20 9.70 -1.61 -4.52
N LEU A 21 9.05 -1.25 -3.41
CA LEU A 21 7.65 -0.82 -3.39
C LEU A 21 7.40 0.44 -4.21
N TYR A 22 8.29 1.43 -4.14
CA TYR A 22 8.18 2.65 -4.93
C TYR A 22 8.18 2.34 -6.44
N GLY A 23 9.09 1.49 -6.89
CA GLY A 23 9.13 1.04 -8.29
C GLY A 23 7.87 0.27 -8.70
N ILE A 24 7.42 -0.69 -7.88
CA ILE A 24 6.23 -1.49 -8.19
C ILE A 24 4.96 -0.63 -8.16
N MET A 25 4.88 0.40 -7.32
CA MET A 25 3.74 1.32 -7.29
C MET A 25 3.61 2.09 -8.60
N TRP A 26 4.72 2.58 -9.17
CA TRP A 26 4.69 3.19 -10.50
C TRP A 26 4.35 2.19 -11.60
N LEU A 27 4.88 0.97 -11.53
CA LEU A 27 4.50 -0.11 -12.44
C LEU A 27 2.99 -0.40 -12.36
N GLN A 28 2.42 -0.41 -11.16
CA GLN A 28 0.98 -0.57 -10.95
C GLN A 28 0.16 0.50 -11.67
N VAL A 29 0.55 1.78 -11.54
CA VAL A 29 -0.11 2.88 -12.25
C VAL A 29 -0.02 2.70 -13.76
N LEU A 30 1.16 2.38 -14.28
CA LEU A 30 1.36 2.16 -15.72
C LEU A 30 0.52 0.98 -16.24
N VAL A 31 0.55 -0.16 -15.56
CA VAL A 31 -0.27 -1.33 -15.91
C VAL A 31 -1.77 -0.99 -15.83
N GLY A 32 -2.16 -0.16 -14.86
CA GLY A 32 -3.51 0.39 -14.71
C GLY A 32 -3.99 1.17 -15.94
N ILE A 33 -3.13 2.05 -16.47
CA ILE A 33 -3.41 2.87 -17.67
C ILE A 33 -3.59 1.98 -18.91
N PHE A 34 -2.76 0.95 -19.08
CA PHE A 34 -2.83 0.03 -20.23
C PHE A 34 -3.89 -1.08 -20.07
N ARG A 35 -4.99 -0.80 -19.37
CA ARG A 35 -6.09 -1.74 -19.14
C ARG A 35 -6.68 -2.25 -20.47
N PRO A 36 -6.72 -3.58 -20.71
CA PRO A 36 -7.29 -4.13 -21.94
C PRO A 36 -8.81 -3.90 -22.10
N GLN A 37 -9.25 -3.80 -23.35
CA GLN A 37 -10.66 -3.65 -23.72
C GLN A 37 -11.52 -4.83 -23.22
N ARG A 38 -12.82 -4.54 -22.99
CA ARG A 38 -13.83 -5.52 -22.54
C ARG A 38 -13.93 -6.67 -23.56
N GLY A 39 -14.14 -7.90 -23.09
CA GLY A 39 -14.29 -9.08 -23.94
C GLY A 39 -12.98 -9.79 -24.36
N SER A 40 -11.81 -9.17 -24.14
CA SER A 40 -10.53 -9.82 -24.47
C SER A 40 -10.09 -10.84 -23.41
N LYS A 41 -9.53 -11.99 -23.83
CA LYS A 41 -8.93 -12.98 -22.90
C LYS A 41 -7.80 -12.37 -22.06
N ARG A 42 -7.06 -11.40 -22.63
CA ARG A 42 -6.00 -10.64 -21.94
C ARG A 42 -6.50 -9.82 -20.75
N ARG A 43 -7.76 -9.38 -20.75
CA ARG A 43 -8.34 -8.59 -19.66
C ARG A 43 -8.45 -9.39 -18.35
N SER A 44 -8.78 -10.68 -18.43
CA SER A 44 -8.86 -11.54 -17.24
C SER A 44 -7.49 -11.73 -16.60
N LEU A 45 -6.47 -12.03 -17.42
CA LEU A 45 -5.09 -12.14 -16.96
C LEU A 45 -4.57 -10.82 -16.37
N TRP A 46 -4.81 -9.70 -17.06
CA TRP A 46 -4.49 -8.37 -16.56
C TRP A 46 -5.18 -8.09 -15.21
N PHE A 47 -6.47 -8.42 -15.10
CA PHE A 47 -7.22 -8.19 -13.86
C PHE A 47 -6.61 -8.98 -12.70
N PHE A 48 -6.37 -10.27 -12.88
CA PHE A 48 -5.78 -11.11 -11.85
C PHE A 48 -4.39 -10.60 -11.43
N ALA A 49 -3.50 -10.34 -12.41
CA ALA A 49 -2.14 -9.86 -12.14
C ALA A 49 -2.13 -8.48 -11.47
N HIS A 50 -2.90 -7.52 -11.99
CA HIS A 50 -3.00 -6.18 -11.43
C HIS A 50 -3.58 -6.20 -10.01
N TRP A 51 -4.63 -7.01 -9.78
CA TRP A 51 -5.27 -7.17 -8.49
C TRP A 51 -4.36 -7.81 -7.43
N ILE A 52 -3.72 -8.94 -7.74
CA ILE A 52 -2.86 -9.63 -6.77
C ILE A 52 -1.62 -8.81 -6.45
N MET A 53 -1.01 -8.20 -7.47
CA MET A 53 0.14 -7.31 -7.27
C MET A 53 -0.28 -6.06 -6.47
N GLY A 54 -1.50 -5.55 -6.67
CA GLY A 54 -2.00 -4.35 -5.98
C GLY A 54 -2.24 -4.64 -4.51
N THR A 55 -2.83 -5.78 -4.23
CA THR A 55 -3.02 -6.31 -2.87
C THR A 55 -1.67 -6.50 -2.17
N ALA A 56 -0.70 -7.13 -2.85
CA ALA A 56 0.63 -7.36 -2.30
C ALA A 56 1.37 -6.04 -1.98
N VAL A 57 1.34 -5.06 -2.88
CA VAL A 57 1.96 -3.74 -2.66
C VAL A 57 1.33 -3.02 -1.47
N SER A 58 0.00 -3.06 -1.33
CA SER A 58 -0.70 -2.45 -0.19
C SER A 58 -0.29 -3.08 1.13
N LEU A 59 -0.27 -4.42 1.22
CA LEU A 59 0.13 -5.14 2.43
C LEU A 59 1.60 -4.90 2.79
N LEU A 60 2.50 -5.03 1.81
CA LEU A 60 3.92 -4.79 2.00
C LEU A 60 4.22 -3.32 2.34
N GLY A 61 3.42 -2.38 1.83
CA GLY A 61 3.48 -0.97 2.19
C GLY A 61 3.21 -0.73 3.67
N VAL A 62 2.14 -1.33 4.20
CA VAL A 62 1.82 -1.27 5.64
C VAL A 62 2.96 -1.87 6.47
N LEU A 63 3.46 -3.05 6.09
CA LEU A 63 4.60 -3.67 6.77
C LEU A 63 5.85 -2.77 6.73
N ASN A 64 6.12 -2.14 5.60
CA ASN A 64 7.29 -1.29 5.44
C ASN A 64 7.24 -0.05 6.36
N VAL A 65 6.05 0.48 6.67
CA VAL A 65 5.89 1.56 7.66
C VAL A 65 6.28 1.08 9.06
N PHE A 66 5.81 -0.10 9.50
CA PHE A 66 6.19 -0.65 10.80
C PHE A 66 7.69 -0.95 10.92
N ILE A 67 8.29 -1.52 9.87
CA ILE A 67 9.75 -1.74 9.83
C ILE A 67 10.48 -0.39 9.89
N GLY A 68 9.98 0.65 9.21
CA GLY A 68 10.53 2.00 9.24
C GLY A 68 10.46 2.65 10.62
N LEU A 69 9.34 2.48 11.34
CA LEU A 69 9.18 2.95 12.72
C LEU A 69 10.16 2.24 13.66
N GLN A 70 10.33 0.93 13.52
CA GLN A 70 11.31 0.18 14.30
C GLN A 70 12.74 0.66 14.03
N ALA A 71 13.12 0.85 12.76
CA ALA A 71 14.43 1.41 12.39
C ALA A 71 14.63 2.84 12.94
N TYR A 72 13.58 3.65 12.97
CA TYR A 72 13.62 4.99 13.58
C TYR A 72 13.84 4.93 15.10
N LYS A 73 13.17 4.00 15.80
CA LYS A 73 13.38 3.77 17.24
C LYS A 73 14.81 3.38 17.53
N GLU A 74 15.37 2.45 16.76
CA GLU A 74 16.76 1.99 16.92
C GLU A 74 17.76 3.12 16.68
N LYS A 75 17.53 3.97 15.67
CA LYS A 75 18.45 5.07 15.33
C LYS A 75 18.39 6.26 16.28
N THR A 76 17.21 6.57 16.84
CA THR A 76 16.99 7.79 17.62
C THR A 76 16.78 7.54 19.11
N SER A 77 16.61 6.27 19.50
CA SER A 77 16.18 5.85 20.84
C SER A 77 14.88 6.49 21.32
N LYS A 78 14.11 7.13 20.42
CA LYS A 78 12.82 7.75 20.74
C LYS A 78 11.71 6.72 20.73
N SER A 79 10.71 6.93 21.59
CA SER A 79 9.51 6.10 21.60
C SER A 79 8.74 6.24 20.29
N ILE A 80 8.23 5.11 19.78
CA ILE A 80 7.38 5.02 18.59
C ILE A 80 5.94 4.63 18.92
N THR A 81 5.61 4.47 20.20
CA THR A 81 4.31 3.96 20.66
C THR A 81 3.16 4.79 20.07
N THR A 82 3.25 6.12 20.14
CA THR A 82 2.22 7.01 19.58
C THR A 82 2.03 6.78 18.08
N TRP A 83 3.10 6.69 17.31
CA TRP A 83 3.03 6.46 15.86
C TRP A 83 2.46 5.08 15.52
N ASN A 84 2.87 4.04 16.24
CA ASN A 84 2.31 2.70 16.07
C ASN A 84 0.80 2.68 16.34
N ILE A 85 0.33 3.33 17.42
CA ILE A 85 -1.10 3.41 17.74
C ILE A 85 -1.85 4.15 16.63
N LEU A 86 -1.39 5.35 16.26
CA LEU A 86 -2.05 6.17 15.25
C LEU A 86 -2.14 5.44 13.90
N PHE A 87 -1.05 4.82 13.45
CA PHE A 87 -1.04 4.10 12.19
C PHE A 87 -1.91 2.84 12.25
N SER A 88 -1.91 2.10 13.36
CA SER A 88 -2.77 0.93 13.54
C SER A 88 -4.25 1.32 13.51
N VAL A 89 -4.64 2.39 14.21
CA VAL A 89 -6.00 2.93 14.17
C VAL A 89 -6.38 3.34 12.75
N GLN A 90 -5.49 4.02 12.03
CA GLN A 90 -5.72 4.38 10.62
C GLN A 90 -5.99 3.15 9.74
N ILE A 91 -5.19 2.08 9.86
CA ILE A 91 -5.41 0.85 9.09
C ILE A 91 -6.73 0.18 9.47
N CYS A 92 -7.06 0.12 10.77
CA CYS A 92 -8.36 -0.41 11.21
C CYS A 92 -9.53 0.38 10.61
N LEU A 93 -9.47 1.71 10.61
CA LEU A 93 -10.50 2.55 9.99
C LEU A 93 -10.61 2.28 8.49
N ILE A 94 -9.50 2.19 7.76
CA ILE A 94 -9.50 1.87 6.32
C ILE A 94 -10.17 0.51 6.07
N VAL A 95 -9.85 -0.51 6.86
CA VAL A 95 -10.46 -1.84 6.74
C VAL A 95 -11.96 -1.79 7.02
N ILE A 96 -12.39 -1.08 8.07
CA ILE A 96 -13.81 -0.89 8.38
C ILE A 96 -14.53 -0.21 7.21
N PHE A 97 -13.99 0.89 6.68
CA PHE A 97 -14.58 1.59 5.54
C PHE A 97 -14.65 0.70 4.29
N TYR A 98 -13.60 -0.07 4.02
CA TYR A 98 -13.57 -1.01 2.90
C TYR A 98 -14.69 -2.06 3.02
N LEU A 99 -14.88 -2.65 4.20
CA LEU A 99 -15.96 -3.63 4.45
C LEU A 99 -17.35 -3.01 4.37
N LEU A 100 -17.50 -1.76 4.84
CA LEU A 100 -18.77 -1.04 4.77
C LEU A 100 -19.12 -0.64 3.33
N GLN A 101 -18.15 -0.32 2.49
CA GLN A 101 -18.38 0.10 1.10
C GLN A 101 -19.17 -0.96 0.30
N GLU A 102 -18.86 -2.24 0.48
CA GLU A 102 -19.58 -3.33 -0.21
C GLU A 102 -21.04 -3.44 0.25
N LYS A 103 -21.28 -3.27 1.56
CA LYS A 103 -22.64 -3.34 2.13
C LYS A 103 -23.47 -2.08 1.87
N TRP A 104 -22.82 -0.94 1.71
CA TRP A 104 -23.50 0.34 1.47
C TRP A 104 -24.34 0.31 0.19
N VAL A 105 -23.78 -0.22 -0.90
CA VAL A 105 -24.49 -0.36 -2.18
C VAL A 105 -25.72 -1.27 -2.02
N TYR A 106 -25.58 -2.37 -1.27
CA TYR A 106 -26.68 -3.27 -0.98
C TYR A 106 -27.80 -2.58 -0.17
N ILE A 107 -27.44 -1.83 0.88
CA ILE A 107 -28.40 -1.11 1.74
C ILE A 107 -29.16 -0.04 0.94
N GLN A 108 -28.47 0.71 0.08
CA GLN A 108 -29.10 1.70 -0.80
C GLN A 108 -30.14 1.07 -1.73
N ASN A 109 -29.83 -0.11 -2.28
CA ASN A 109 -30.74 -0.83 -3.17
C ASN A 109 -31.94 -1.45 -2.42
N GLN A 110 -31.86 -1.63 -1.09
CA GLN A 110 -33.00 -2.10 -0.27
C GLN A 110 -33.88 -0.96 0.26
N GLY A 111 -33.34 0.25 0.40
CA GLY A 111 -34.06 1.43 0.90
C GLY A 111 -34.80 2.25 -0.17
N ALA A 112 -34.60 1.94 -1.45
CA ALA A 112 -35.35 2.52 -2.56
C ALA A 112 -36.68 1.77 -2.75
N VAL A 113 -37.72 2.20 -2.03
CA VAL A 113 -39.13 1.91 -2.33
C VAL A 113 -39.70 3.05 -3.16
#